data_AF-A0AAD7VJL9-F1
#
_entry.id   AF-A0AAD7VJL9-F1
#
_cell.length_a   1.000
_cell.length_b   1.000
_cell.length_c   1.000
_cell.angle_alpha   90.00
_cell.angle_beta   90.00
_cell.angle_gamma   90.00
#
_symmetry.space_group_name_H-M   'P 1'
#
loop_
_entity.id
_entity.type
_entity.pdbx_description
1 polymer ?
#
loop_
_entity_poly.entity_id
_entity_poly.type
_entity_poly.pdbx_seq_one_letter_code
_entity_poly.pdbx_strand_id
1 'polypeptide(L)'
;MFKLVKKRTQNLKREWIPWWFEDVSFLRIDHFVEVIQSIRRLGMRSEIIGSCIAHWTTKWLSRITFRLDSVIPIQITHQLQRVTTECLIKILPTEEHSVSVTFLLHLLQASLMLKINPELLYVLERRIAVLLERCQVPDILVKNCEDNDTLYDVDIVTRVLEAYVSCILSNPAAKRYAVGRLVDGYLIIVARDENLTVTSFQSLVEALPQNVRYCDDNLYRAIDIYLKAHPNLAEEERTSVCKVLEYHRLSQEARQHVMRNDRLPSKMTTQFILLEQVNMTRSMTSTGSNYRRTKTQAIIRVSKSLEKGRKNSQEIKMMRKEVDTMKVQLNELHVCKLKLQKQLLRCIH
;
A
#
# COMPACT_ATOMS: atom_id res chain seq x y z
N MET A 1 -1.96 13.62 39.72
CA MET A 1 -1.06 13.77 38.55
C MET A 1 -1.40 12.88 37.34
N PHE A 2 -2.28 11.87 37.44
CA PHE A 2 -2.63 10.97 36.31
C PHE A 2 -3.88 11.38 35.47
N LYS A 3 -4.58 12.46 35.82
CA LYS A 3 -5.74 12.98 35.05
C LYS A 3 -5.41 14.16 34.12
N LEU A 4 -4.18 14.68 34.15
CA LEU A 4 -3.74 15.81 33.30
C LEU A 4 -2.96 15.38 32.05
N VAL A 5 -2.52 14.12 31.98
CA VAL A 5 -1.82 13.57 30.78
C VAL A 5 -2.83 13.07 29.74
N LYS A 6 -4.01 12.60 30.16
CA LYS A 6 -5.05 12.09 29.25
C LYS A 6 -5.78 13.19 28.45
N LYS A 7 -5.70 14.45 28.91
CA LYS A 7 -6.30 15.61 28.23
C LYS A 7 -5.35 16.29 27.23
N ARG A 8 -4.06 15.92 27.21
CA ARG A 8 -3.03 16.54 26.35
C ARG A 8 -2.74 15.74 25.07
N THR A 9 -3.13 14.47 24.99
CA THR A 9 -2.95 13.61 23.80
C THR A 9 -4.17 13.54 22.89
N GLN A 10 -5.31 14.15 23.24
CA GLN A 10 -6.48 14.29 22.35
C GLN A 10 -6.53 15.63 21.58
N ASN A 11 -5.55 16.51 21.76
CA ASN A 11 -5.52 17.86 21.14
C ASN A 11 -4.47 18.03 20.04
N LEU A 12 -3.89 16.95 19.50
CA LEU A 12 -2.91 16.99 18.41
C LEU A 12 -3.52 16.38 17.14
N LYS A 13 -4.43 17.14 16.52
CA LYS A 13 -4.97 17.09 15.13
C LYS A 13 -6.42 17.62 15.04
N ARG A 14 -6.77 18.69 15.76
CA ARG A 14 -7.80 19.58 15.21
C ARG A 14 -7.07 20.43 14.17
N GLU A 15 -7.07 19.96 12.92
CA GLU A 15 -6.91 20.86 11.80
C GLU A 15 -7.84 22.05 12.05
N TRP A 16 -7.36 23.28 11.84
CA TRP A 16 -8.21 24.47 11.92
C TRP A 16 -9.30 24.32 10.86
N ILE A 17 -10.44 23.74 11.23
CA ILE A 17 -11.63 23.65 10.39
C ILE A 17 -12.11 25.10 10.21
N PRO A 18 -12.09 25.66 8.98
CA PRO A 18 -12.57 26.99 8.75
C PRO A 18 -14.02 27.13 9.24
N TRP A 19 -14.34 28.24 9.90
CA TRP A 19 -15.65 28.48 10.52
C TRP A 19 -16.83 28.20 9.57
N TRP A 20 -16.67 28.53 8.29
CA TRP A 20 -17.71 28.40 7.26
C TRP A 20 -18.00 26.95 6.84
N PHE A 21 -17.13 25.99 7.17
CA PHE A 21 -17.38 24.57 6.83
C PHE A 21 -18.66 24.08 7.49
N GLU A 22 -18.89 24.49 8.74
CA GLU A 22 -20.08 24.09 9.50
C GLU A 22 -21.34 24.66 8.85
N ASP A 23 -21.34 25.93 8.44
CA ASP A 23 -22.51 26.56 7.80
C ASP A 23 -22.83 25.90 6.44
N VAL A 24 -21.80 25.69 5.62
CA VAL A 24 -21.95 25.08 4.29
C VAL A 24 -22.33 23.59 4.37
N SER A 25 -21.99 22.90 5.46
CA SER A 25 -22.35 21.49 5.69
C SER A 25 -23.85 21.21 5.82
N PHE A 26 -24.67 22.25 6.07
CA PHE A 26 -26.13 22.11 6.13
C PHE A 26 -26.80 22.14 4.76
N LEU A 27 -26.10 22.61 3.73
CA LEU A 27 -26.61 22.72 2.38
C LEU A 27 -26.90 21.34 1.78
N ARG A 28 -27.98 21.28 0.98
CA ARG A 28 -28.22 20.15 0.07
C ARG A 28 -27.14 20.08 -0.99
N ILE A 29 -26.98 18.92 -1.61
CA ILE A 29 -25.90 18.67 -2.57
C ILE A 29 -25.87 19.67 -3.74
N ASP A 30 -27.01 20.10 -4.26
CA ASP A 30 -27.11 21.07 -5.35
C ASP A 30 -26.54 22.43 -4.96
N HIS A 31 -26.97 22.99 -3.83
CA HIS A 31 -26.43 24.26 -3.33
C HIS A 31 -24.96 24.12 -2.88
N PHE A 32 -24.59 22.98 -2.30
CA PHE A 32 -23.22 22.70 -1.91
C PHE A 32 -22.28 22.71 -3.12
N VAL A 33 -22.67 22.04 -4.22
CA VAL A 33 -21.92 22.04 -5.49
C VAL A 33 -21.70 23.46 -5.99
N GLU A 34 -22.75 24.29 -6.03
CA GLU A 34 -22.64 25.69 -6.50
C GLU A 34 -21.68 26.52 -5.64
N VAL A 35 -21.73 26.35 -4.31
CA VAL A 35 -20.82 27.02 -3.39
C VAL A 35 -19.38 26.58 -3.64
N ILE A 36 -19.12 25.28 -3.73
CA ILE A 36 -17.78 24.74 -3.99
C ILE A 36 -17.23 25.21 -5.34
N GLN A 37 -18.05 25.22 -6.39
CA GLN A 37 -17.63 25.72 -7.70
C GLN A 37 -17.35 27.22 -7.66
N SER A 38 -18.16 28.02 -6.95
CA SER A 38 -17.95 29.45 -6.81
C SER A 38 -16.64 29.75 -6.06
N ILE A 39 -16.40 29.07 -4.94
CA ILE A 39 -15.18 29.18 -4.15
C ILE A 39 -13.93 28.75 -4.95
N ARG A 40 -14.06 27.73 -5.81
CA ARG A 40 -13.00 27.35 -6.74
C ARG A 40 -12.67 28.45 -7.74
N ARG A 41 -13.69 29.10 -8.34
CA ARG A 41 -13.50 30.22 -9.27
C ARG A 41 -12.83 31.42 -8.61
N LEU A 42 -13.02 31.59 -7.30
CA LEU A 42 -12.33 32.61 -6.49
C LEU A 42 -10.87 32.26 -6.16
N GLY A 43 -10.35 31.14 -6.63
CA GLY A 43 -8.94 30.77 -6.47
C GLY A 43 -8.61 30.19 -5.09
N MET A 44 -9.60 29.66 -4.36
CA MET A 44 -9.32 29.00 -3.09
C MET A 44 -8.46 27.75 -3.32
N ARG A 45 -7.50 27.52 -2.42
CA ARG A 45 -6.60 26.37 -2.48
C ARG A 45 -7.37 25.04 -2.48
N SER A 46 -6.92 24.10 -3.31
CA SER A 46 -7.54 22.79 -3.48
C SER A 46 -7.57 21.97 -2.19
N GLU A 47 -6.59 22.15 -1.30
CA GLU A 47 -6.58 21.53 0.04
C GLU A 47 -7.76 21.99 0.89
N ILE A 48 -8.07 23.29 0.88
CA ILE A 48 -9.20 23.82 1.66
C ILE A 48 -10.52 23.33 1.06
N ILE A 49 -10.64 23.34 -0.27
CA ILE A 49 -11.83 22.85 -0.96
C ILE A 49 -12.05 21.36 -0.67
N GLY A 50 -11.01 20.55 -0.76
CA GLY A 50 -11.10 19.12 -0.50
C GLY A 50 -11.43 18.80 0.97
N SER A 51 -10.82 19.51 1.93
CA SER A 51 -11.20 19.40 3.34
C SER A 51 -12.68 19.79 3.58
N CYS A 52 -13.19 20.79 2.88
CA CYS A 52 -14.60 21.18 2.97
C CYS A 52 -15.53 20.08 2.45
N ILE A 53 -15.20 19.49 1.29
CA ILE A 53 -15.94 18.38 0.70
C ILE A 53 -15.91 17.16 1.63
N ALA A 54 -14.76 16.81 2.20
CA ALA A 54 -14.64 15.70 3.14
C ALA A 54 -15.47 15.93 4.41
N HIS A 55 -15.47 17.17 4.94
CA HIS A 55 -16.27 17.55 6.10
C HIS A 55 -17.78 17.45 5.81
N TRP A 56 -18.23 18.02 4.68
CA TRP A 56 -19.62 17.94 4.23
C TRP A 56 -20.06 16.47 4.06
N THR A 57 -19.23 15.66 3.40
CA THR A 57 -19.52 14.23 3.14
C THR A 57 -19.68 13.44 4.44
N THR A 58 -18.79 13.65 5.41
CA THR A 58 -18.85 12.96 6.71
C THR A 58 -20.14 13.30 7.46
N LYS A 59 -20.53 14.58 7.46
CA LYS A 59 -21.77 15.04 8.12
C LYS A 59 -23.02 14.59 7.38
N TRP A 60 -22.98 14.52 6.05
CA TRP A 60 -24.09 14.02 5.25
C TRP A 60 -24.30 12.51 5.46
N LEU A 61 -23.22 11.71 5.49
CA LEU A 61 -23.28 10.28 5.78
C LEU A 61 -23.88 10.00 7.16
N SER A 62 -23.40 10.69 8.20
CA SER A 62 -23.93 10.49 9.56
C SER A 62 -25.43 10.84 9.68
N ARG A 63 -25.89 11.88 8.97
CA ARG A 63 -27.31 12.24 8.89
C ARG A 63 -28.14 11.16 8.22
N ILE A 64 -27.59 10.49 7.21
CA ILE A 64 -28.27 9.39 6.52
C ILE A 64 -28.34 8.16 7.40
N THR A 65 -27.22 7.76 8.01
CA THR A 65 -27.17 6.61 8.93
C THR A 65 -28.17 6.80 10.07
N PHE A 66 -28.25 8.01 10.63
CA PHE A 66 -29.20 8.33 11.70
C PHE A 66 -30.66 8.51 11.24
N ARG A 67 -30.89 8.88 9.96
CA ARG A 67 -32.24 9.05 9.40
C ARG A 67 -32.84 7.78 8.82
N LEU A 68 -32.04 6.74 8.58
CA LEU A 68 -32.53 5.45 8.08
C LEU A 68 -33.48 4.76 9.08
N ASP A 69 -33.49 5.22 10.33
CA ASP A 69 -34.45 4.82 11.36
C ASP A 69 -35.83 5.52 11.25
N SER A 70 -36.06 6.44 10.29
CA SER A 70 -37.35 7.16 10.21
C SER A 70 -37.81 7.58 8.79
N VAL A 71 -38.99 7.07 8.41
CA VAL A 71 -40.03 7.66 7.54
C VAL A 71 -39.78 7.79 6.01
N ILE A 72 -38.56 7.73 5.46
CA ILE A 72 -38.35 7.85 3.99
C ILE A 72 -38.23 6.48 3.31
N PRO A 73 -38.91 6.21 2.16
CA PRO A 73 -38.72 4.98 1.38
C PRO A 73 -37.25 4.76 0.99
N ILE A 74 -36.73 3.57 1.33
CA ILE A 74 -35.32 3.14 1.13
C ILE A 74 -34.82 3.43 -0.29
N GLN A 75 -35.67 3.26 -1.29
CA GLN A 75 -35.33 3.43 -2.71
C GLN A 75 -35.07 4.89 -3.12
N ILE A 76 -35.80 5.85 -2.54
CA ILE A 76 -35.60 7.29 -2.78
C ILE A 76 -34.29 7.73 -2.12
N THR A 77 -34.01 7.20 -0.92
CA THR A 77 -32.76 7.45 -0.20
C THR A 77 -31.55 6.91 -0.97
N HIS A 78 -31.63 5.71 -1.54
CA HIS A 78 -30.56 5.12 -2.35
C HIS A 78 -30.27 5.92 -3.64
N GLN A 79 -31.31 6.37 -4.35
CA GLN A 79 -31.11 7.18 -5.56
C GLN A 79 -30.48 8.54 -5.24
N LEU A 80 -30.92 9.18 -4.15
CA LEU A 80 -30.32 10.43 -3.68
C LEU A 80 -28.86 10.23 -3.27
N GLN A 81 -28.54 9.13 -2.58
CA GLN A 81 -27.16 8.80 -2.21
C GLN A 81 -26.29 8.63 -3.45
N ARG A 82 -26.76 7.88 -4.44
CA ARG A 82 -26.05 7.65 -5.70
C ARG A 82 -25.73 8.97 -6.41
N VAL A 83 -26.75 9.81 -6.64
CA VAL A 83 -26.57 11.12 -7.29
C VAL A 83 -25.63 12.01 -6.48
N THR A 84 -25.75 12.00 -5.15
CA THR A 84 -24.88 12.80 -4.28
C THR A 84 -23.42 12.37 -4.42
N THR A 85 -23.14 11.08 -4.36
CA THR A 85 -21.78 10.53 -4.50
C THR A 85 -21.22 10.82 -5.90
N GLU A 86 -22.02 10.73 -6.96
CA GLU A 86 -21.60 11.13 -8.31
C GLU A 86 -21.23 12.62 -8.40
N CYS A 87 -22.04 13.50 -7.78
CA CYS A 87 -21.73 14.92 -7.68
C CYS A 87 -20.43 15.16 -6.93
N LEU A 88 -20.21 14.49 -5.80
CA LEU A 88 -18.99 14.58 -5.00
C LEU A 88 -17.76 14.21 -5.83
N ILE A 89 -17.79 13.09 -6.55
CA ILE A 89 -16.68 12.66 -7.42
C ILE A 89 -16.36 13.74 -8.46
N LYS A 90 -17.39 14.32 -9.11
CA LYS A 90 -17.23 15.36 -10.14
C LYS A 90 -16.67 16.67 -9.61
N ILE A 91 -17.00 17.05 -8.37
CA ILE A 91 -16.51 18.29 -7.76
C ILE A 91 -15.23 18.13 -6.98
N LEU A 92 -14.66 16.93 -6.81
CA LEU A 92 -13.41 16.78 -6.07
C LEU A 92 -12.26 17.48 -6.81
N PRO A 93 -11.45 18.33 -6.14
CA PRO A 93 -10.25 18.91 -6.75
C PRO A 93 -9.30 17.79 -7.17
N THR A 94 -8.62 17.89 -8.31
CA THR A 94 -7.77 16.81 -8.85
C THR A 94 -6.35 16.82 -8.28
N GLU A 95 -5.97 17.86 -7.56
CA GLU A 95 -4.65 18.05 -6.99
C GLU A 95 -4.35 17.00 -5.92
N GLU A 96 -3.09 16.56 -5.88
CA GLU A 96 -2.62 15.44 -5.05
C GLU A 96 -2.85 15.63 -3.54
N HIS A 97 -2.75 16.86 -3.04
CA HIS A 97 -2.89 17.16 -1.61
C HIS A 97 -4.29 17.65 -1.21
N SER A 98 -5.26 17.57 -2.13
CA SER A 98 -6.60 18.12 -1.87
C SER A 98 -7.43 17.29 -0.88
N VAL A 99 -7.34 15.96 -0.94
CA VAL A 99 -8.07 15.04 -0.07
C VAL A 99 -7.21 13.83 0.29
N SER A 100 -7.47 13.21 1.43
CA SER A 100 -6.74 12.02 1.87
C SER A 100 -7.08 10.79 1.04
N VAL A 101 -6.12 9.88 0.88
CA VAL A 101 -6.34 8.59 0.22
C VAL A 101 -7.39 7.75 0.94
N THR A 102 -7.38 7.78 2.27
CA THR A 102 -8.41 7.13 3.09
C THR A 102 -9.80 7.66 2.75
N PHE A 103 -10.00 8.97 2.61
CA PHE A 103 -11.28 9.53 2.18
C PHE A 103 -11.69 9.04 0.79
N LEU A 104 -10.76 9.06 -0.18
CA LEU A 104 -11.03 8.58 -1.54
C LEU A 104 -11.40 7.09 -1.57
N LEU A 105 -10.76 6.27 -0.75
CA LEU A 105 -11.07 4.84 -0.64
C LEU A 105 -12.45 4.57 -0.04
N HIS A 106 -12.84 5.30 1.02
CA HIS A 106 -14.20 5.20 1.56
C HIS A 106 -15.24 5.72 0.55
N LEU A 107 -14.91 6.76 -0.22
CA LEU A 107 -15.76 7.22 -1.31
C LEU A 107 -15.90 6.16 -2.40
N LEU A 108 -14.82 5.45 -2.74
CA LEU A 108 -14.83 4.33 -3.69
C LEU A 108 -15.69 3.18 -3.16
N GLN A 109 -15.55 2.81 -1.89
CA GLN A 109 -16.38 1.80 -1.22
C GLN A 109 -17.86 2.14 -1.34
N ALA A 110 -18.25 3.36 -0.94
CA ALA A 110 -19.62 3.82 -1.05
C ALA A 110 -20.11 3.82 -2.51
N SER A 111 -19.24 4.18 -3.46
CA SER A 111 -19.57 4.22 -4.88
C SER A 111 -19.85 2.82 -5.46
N LEU A 112 -19.11 1.80 -5.02
CA LEU A 112 -19.33 0.41 -5.40
C LEU A 112 -20.65 -0.12 -4.82
N MET A 113 -20.93 0.13 -3.55
CA MET A 113 -22.20 -0.25 -2.92
C MET A 113 -23.41 0.39 -3.62
N LEU A 114 -23.28 1.65 -4.03
CA LEU A 114 -24.33 2.42 -4.72
C LEU A 114 -24.44 2.13 -6.22
N LYS A 115 -23.57 1.26 -6.77
CA LYS A 115 -23.51 0.91 -8.20
C LYS A 115 -23.43 2.15 -9.11
N ILE A 116 -22.49 3.04 -8.79
CA ILE A 116 -22.20 4.24 -9.58
C ILE A 116 -21.63 3.89 -10.96
N ASN A 117 -21.79 4.81 -11.92
CA ASN A 117 -21.24 4.69 -13.27
C ASN A 117 -19.74 4.27 -13.24
N PRO A 118 -19.35 3.21 -13.98
CA PRO A 118 -17.97 2.71 -14.04
C PRO A 118 -16.94 3.74 -14.52
N GLU A 119 -17.34 4.73 -15.34
CA GLU A 119 -16.44 5.80 -15.78
C GLU A 119 -15.99 6.68 -14.61
N LEU A 120 -16.90 6.99 -13.67
CA LEU A 120 -16.57 7.76 -12.47
C LEU A 120 -15.73 6.94 -11.49
N LEU A 121 -16.02 5.64 -11.37
CA LEU A 121 -15.21 4.70 -10.59
C LEU A 121 -13.77 4.66 -11.12
N TYR A 122 -13.60 4.54 -12.44
CA TYR A 122 -12.29 4.52 -13.09
C TYR A 122 -11.48 5.79 -12.82
N VAL A 123 -12.12 6.97 -12.85
CA VAL A 123 -11.46 8.25 -12.51
C VAL A 123 -10.97 8.23 -11.06
N LEU A 124 -11.78 7.71 -10.13
CA LEU A 124 -11.43 7.63 -8.72
C LEU A 124 -10.31 6.61 -8.47
N GLU A 125 -10.40 5.42 -9.05
CA GLU A 125 -9.39 4.36 -8.96
C GLU A 125 -8.03 4.83 -9.47
N ARG A 126 -8.00 5.44 -10.66
CA ARG A 126 -6.76 6.01 -11.22
C ARG A 126 -6.15 7.09 -10.37
N ARG A 127 -7.00 7.93 -9.78
CA ARG A 127 -6.54 8.97 -8.87
C ARG A 127 -5.92 8.38 -7.62
N ILE A 128 -6.53 7.36 -7.00
CA ILE A 128 -5.97 6.70 -5.82
C ILE A 128 -4.67 5.99 -6.18
N ALA A 129 -4.64 5.31 -7.32
CA ALA A 129 -3.50 4.57 -7.82
C ALA A 129 -2.21 5.41 -7.87
N VAL A 130 -2.27 6.64 -8.39
CA VAL A 130 -1.09 7.52 -8.46
C VAL A 130 -0.63 8.04 -7.08
N LEU A 131 -1.50 8.00 -6.07
CA LEU A 131 -1.19 8.42 -4.70
C LEU A 131 -0.56 7.31 -3.84
N LEU A 132 -0.65 6.04 -4.29
CA LEU A 132 -0.13 4.89 -3.53
C LEU A 132 1.35 5.02 -3.19
N GLU A 133 2.16 5.67 -4.04
CA GLU A 133 3.61 5.85 -3.82
C GLU A 133 3.94 6.61 -2.52
N ARG A 134 2.98 7.36 -1.98
CA ARG A 134 3.15 8.20 -0.79
C ARG A 134 2.36 7.69 0.43
N CYS A 135 1.59 6.63 0.26
CA CYS A 135 0.76 6.07 1.33
C CYS A 135 1.59 5.27 2.33
N GLN A 136 1.09 5.23 3.56
CA GLN A 136 1.45 4.25 4.56
C GLN A 136 0.37 3.17 4.64
N VAL A 137 0.69 2.03 5.23
CA VAL A 137 -0.25 0.90 5.35
C VAL A 137 -1.59 1.31 5.97
N PRO A 138 -1.66 2.12 7.05
CA PRO A 138 -2.94 2.54 7.62
C PRO A 138 -3.83 3.35 6.68
N ASP A 139 -3.24 4.03 5.69
CA ASP A 139 -3.98 4.91 4.78
C ASP A 139 -4.86 4.11 3.80
N ILE A 140 -4.48 2.85 3.52
CA ILE A 140 -5.18 1.94 2.60
C ILE A 140 -6.04 0.90 3.33
N LEU A 141 -6.14 0.96 4.66
CA LEU A 141 -7.02 0.09 5.43
C LEU A 141 -8.46 0.60 5.34
N VAL A 142 -9.28 -0.11 4.57
CA VAL A 142 -10.71 0.11 4.44
C VAL A 142 -11.43 -1.02 5.17
N LYS A 143 -12.28 -0.69 6.15
CA LYS A 143 -13.03 -1.71 6.89
C LYS A 143 -14.27 -2.12 6.11
N ASN A 144 -14.64 -3.40 6.18
CA ASN A 144 -15.96 -3.82 5.73
C ASN A 144 -17.04 -3.30 6.67
N CYS A 145 -18.24 -3.11 6.13
CA CYS A 145 -19.39 -2.61 6.89
C CYS A 145 -20.16 -3.73 7.61
N GLU A 146 -19.97 -4.98 7.22
CA GLU A 146 -20.70 -6.14 7.74
C GLU A 146 -19.84 -6.97 8.70
N ASP A 147 -20.44 -7.42 9.81
CA ASP A 147 -19.74 -8.10 10.92
C ASP A 147 -19.27 -9.54 10.58
N ASN A 148 -19.79 -10.15 9.51
CA ASN A 148 -19.47 -11.53 9.11
C ASN A 148 -18.42 -11.65 7.98
N ASP A 149 -17.97 -10.52 7.44
CA ASP A 149 -16.98 -10.50 6.35
C ASP A 149 -15.54 -10.46 6.90
N THR A 150 -14.57 -10.40 5.99
CA THR A 150 -13.20 -10.02 6.33
C THR A 150 -13.19 -8.66 7.03
N LEU A 151 -12.27 -8.44 7.97
CA LEU A 151 -12.15 -7.17 8.70
C LEU A 151 -11.89 -5.98 7.77
N TYR A 152 -11.17 -6.24 6.68
CA TYR A 152 -10.84 -5.24 5.66
C TYR A 152 -11.36 -5.63 4.28
N ASP A 153 -11.76 -4.62 3.52
CA ASP A 153 -12.20 -4.72 2.14
C ASP A 153 -10.97 -4.88 1.22
N VAL A 154 -10.64 -6.14 0.89
CA VAL A 154 -9.49 -6.50 0.06
C VAL A 154 -9.75 -6.21 -1.42
N ASP A 155 -11.00 -6.28 -1.85
CA ASP A 155 -11.38 -6.11 -3.25
C ASP A 155 -11.19 -4.66 -3.71
N ILE A 156 -11.48 -3.69 -2.84
CA ILE A 156 -11.19 -2.28 -3.10
C ILE A 156 -9.71 -2.04 -3.34
N VAL A 157 -8.84 -2.58 -2.49
CA VAL A 157 -7.39 -2.40 -2.64
C VAL A 157 -6.92 -3.09 -3.93
N THR A 158 -7.42 -4.29 -4.21
CA THR A 158 -7.11 -5.03 -5.44
C THR A 158 -7.45 -4.23 -6.69
N ARG A 159 -8.65 -3.63 -6.77
CA ARG A 159 -9.05 -2.75 -7.88
C ARG A 159 -8.11 -1.56 -8.09
N VAL A 160 -7.72 -0.90 -7.00
CA VAL A 160 -6.80 0.25 -7.07
C VAL A 160 -5.41 -0.21 -7.55
N LEU A 161 -4.96 -1.40 -7.16
CA LEU A 161 -3.70 -1.96 -7.63
C LEU A 161 -3.72 -2.29 -9.12
N GLU A 162 -4.82 -2.83 -9.65
CA GLU A 162 -5.00 -3.05 -11.10
C GLU A 162 -4.91 -1.72 -11.89
N ALA A 163 -5.55 -0.66 -11.37
CA ALA A 163 -5.44 0.68 -11.93
C ALA A 163 -4.00 1.22 -11.85
N TYR A 164 -3.29 0.95 -10.75
CA TYR A 164 -1.89 1.34 -10.57
C TYR A 164 -0.95 0.63 -11.55
N VAL A 165 -1.11 -0.67 -11.76
CA VAL A 165 -0.32 -1.41 -12.77
C VAL A 165 -0.52 -0.81 -14.16
N SER A 166 -1.77 -0.46 -14.50
CA SER A 166 -2.09 0.23 -15.75
C SER A 166 -1.37 1.57 -15.88
N CYS A 167 -1.21 2.33 -14.78
CA CYS A 167 -0.46 3.59 -14.75
C CYS A 167 1.07 3.42 -14.84
N ILE A 168 1.64 2.37 -14.22
CA ILE A 168 3.09 2.14 -14.21
C ILE A 168 3.65 1.90 -15.61
N LEU A 169 2.90 1.23 -16.49
CA LEU A 169 3.32 0.97 -17.87
C LEU A 169 3.60 2.26 -18.64
N SER A 170 2.97 3.37 -18.24
CA SER A 170 3.12 4.68 -18.87
C SER A 170 4.19 5.57 -18.23
N ASN A 171 4.75 5.21 -17.07
CA ASN A 171 5.70 6.07 -16.35
C ASN A 171 6.96 5.34 -15.84
N PRO A 172 8.12 5.46 -16.51
CA PRO A 172 9.35 4.83 -16.08
C PRO A 172 9.91 5.35 -14.74
N ALA A 173 9.52 6.55 -14.29
CA ALA A 173 10.01 7.17 -13.05
C ALA A 173 9.24 6.78 -11.77
N ALA A 174 8.19 5.95 -11.88
CA ALA A 174 7.36 5.52 -10.76
C ALA A 174 8.19 4.87 -9.64
N LYS A 175 7.90 5.22 -8.37
CA LYS A 175 8.54 4.62 -7.17
C LYS A 175 7.95 3.24 -6.88
N ARG A 176 8.08 2.32 -7.85
CA ARG A 176 7.51 0.98 -7.85
C ARG A 176 7.77 0.20 -6.55
N TYR A 177 8.99 0.31 -6.03
CA TYR A 177 9.39 -0.34 -4.77
C TYR A 177 8.70 0.20 -3.52
N ALA A 178 8.28 1.47 -3.52
CA ALA A 178 7.52 2.03 -2.40
C ALA A 178 6.14 1.38 -2.33
N VAL A 179 5.46 1.24 -3.48
CA VAL A 179 4.14 0.57 -3.54
C VAL A 179 4.25 -0.92 -3.27
N GLY A 180 5.29 -1.60 -3.76
CA GLY A 180 5.55 -3.00 -3.39
C GLY A 180 5.64 -3.19 -1.87
N ARG A 181 6.40 -2.34 -1.18
CA ARG A 181 6.50 -2.38 0.29
C ARG A 181 5.18 -2.04 1.00
N LEU A 182 4.43 -1.08 0.48
CA LEU A 182 3.10 -0.71 1.01
C LEU A 182 2.16 -1.91 0.97
N VAL A 183 2.06 -2.56 -0.19
CA VAL A 183 1.17 -3.71 -0.40
C VAL A 183 1.62 -4.93 0.39
N ASP A 184 2.92 -5.21 0.45
CA ASP A 184 3.42 -6.30 1.30
C ASP A 184 3.09 -6.03 2.79
N GLY A 185 3.17 -4.77 3.24
CA GLY A 185 2.76 -4.36 4.57
C GLY A 185 1.26 -4.54 4.84
N TYR A 186 0.42 -4.25 3.84
CA TYR A 186 -1.02 -4.51 3.88
C TYR A 186 -1.35 -6.00 3.89
N LEU A 187 -0.70 -6.79 3.02
CA LEU A 187 -0.80 -8.25 2.95
C LEU A 187 -0.54 -8.89 4.32
N ILE A 188 0.46 -8.41 5.07
CA ILE A 188 0.77 -8.90 6.42
C ILE A 188 -0.36 -8.65 7.43
N ILE A 189 -1.13 -7.58 7.26
CA ILE A 189 -2.26 -7.26 8.14
C ILE A 189 -3.44 -8.16 7.79
N VAL A 190 -3.83 -8.21 6.52
CA VAL A 190 -5.01 -8.99 6.07
C VAL A 190 -4.77 -10.49 6.15
N ALA A 191 -3.52 -10.97 6.03
CA ALA A 191 -3.17 -12.37 6.18
C ALA A 191 -3.50 -12.97 7.56
N ARG A 192 -3.74 -12.13 8.56
CA ARG A 192 -4.11 -12.57 9.93
C ARG A 192 -5.59 -12.84 10.09
N ASP A 193 -6.39 -12.43 9.12
CA ASP A 193 -7.83 -12.60 9.13
C ASP A 193 -8.18 -14.03 8.70
N GLU A 194 -8.88 -14.75 9.57
CA GLU A 194 -9.29 -16.14 9.34
C GLU A 194 -10.42 -16.25 8.30
N ASN A 195 -11.15 -15.16 8.04
CA ASN A 195 -12.20 -15.10 7.03
C ASN A 195 -11.63 -14.84 5.62
N LEU A 196 -10.33 -14.56 5.49
CA LEU A 196 -9.73 -14.21 4.21
C LEU A 196 -9.55 -15.44 3.31
N THR A 197 -10.36 -15.52 2.26
CA THR A 197 -10.29 -16.64 1.31
C THR A 197 -8.96 -16.72 0.56
N VAL A 198 -8.61 -17.94 0.13
CA VAL A 198 -7.42 -18.22 -0.69
C VAL A 198 -7.44 -17.40 -1.99
N THR A 199 -8.61 -17.30 -2.62
CA THR A 199 -8.80 -16.56 -3.87
C THR A 199 -8.54 -15.08 -3.69
N SER A 200 -9.09 -14.44 -2.65
CA SER A 200 -8.88 -13.00 -2.40
C SER A 200 -7.41 -12.71 -2.05
N PHE A 201 -6.78 -13.57 -1.24
CA PHE A 201 -5.36 -13.43 -0.92
C PHE A 201 -4.49 -13.54 -2.19
N GLN A 202 -4.78 -14.50 -3.07
CA GLN A 202 -4.07 -14.67 -4.34
C GLN A 202 -4.27 -13.48 -5.28
N SER A 203 -5.50 -13.02 -5.48
CA SER A 203 -5.80 -11.86 -6.31
C SER A 203 -4.99 -10.64 -5.87
N LEU A 204 -4.89 -10.40 -4.56
CA LEU A 204 -4.11 -9.29 -4.02
C LEU A 204 -2.59 -9.45 -4.26
N VAL A 205 -2.06 -10.67 -4.11
CA VAL A 205 -0.65 -10.97 -4.36
C VAL A 205 -0.28 -10.82 -5.83
N GLU A 206 -1.17 -11.26 -6.72
CA GLU A 206 -1.01 -11.25 -8.19
C GLU A 206 -1.32 -9.90 -8.83
N ALA A 207 -2.08 -9.03 -8.15
CA ALA A 207 -2.40 -7.69 -8.63
C ALA A 207 -1.15 -6.81 -8.88
N LEU A 208 0.00 -7.18 -8.31
CA LEU A 208 1.26 -6.47 -8.50
C LEU A 208 2.29 -7.31 -9.27
N PRO A 209 2.89 -6.77 -10.36
CA PRO A 209 3.90 -7.49 -11.11
C PRO A 209 5.20 -7.61 -10.30
N GLN A 210 5.97 -8.67 -10.56
CA GLN A 210 7.16 -8.99 -9.77
C GLN A 210 8.24 -7.91 -9.73
N ASN A 211 8.32 -7.06 -10.74
CA ASN A 211 9.30 -5.98 -10.86
C ASN A 211 9.07 -4.81 -9.90
N VAL A 212 7.96 -4.80 -9.15
CA VAL A 212 7.71 -3.80 -8.10
C VAL A 212 8.34 -4.15 -6.76
N ARG A 213 8.80 -5.40 -6.59
CA ARG A 213 9.51 -5.87 -5.40
C ARG A 213 11.01 -5.93 -5.66
N TYR A 214 11.82 -5.63 -4.66
CA TYR A 214 13.27 -5.85 -4.74
C TYR A 214 13.61 -7.28 -4.33
N CYS A 215 13.11 -7.71 -3.18
CA CYS A 215 13.19 -9.06 -2.66
C CYS A 215 11.79 -9.55 -2.24
N ASP A 216 11.65 -10.86 -2.08
CA ASP A 216 10.38 -11.49 -1.74
C ASP A 216 10.20 -11.69 -0.22
N ASP A 217 11.07 -11.14 0.62
CA ASP A 217 11.09 -11.40 2.07
C ASP A 217 9.78 -10.99 2.78
N ASN A 218 9.25 -9.79 2.47
CA ASN A 218 8.00 -9.34 3.08
C ASN A 218 6.79 -10.09 2.51
N LEU A 219 6.84 -10.48 1.24
CA LEU A 219 5.83 -11.32 0.61
C LEU A 219 5.81 -12.71 1.26
N TYR A 220 6.99 -13.32 1.47
CA TYR A 220 7.13 -14.56 2.21
C TYR A 220 6.59 -14.42 3.64
N ARG A 221 6.90 -13.31 4.34
CA ARG A 221 6.33 -13.06 5.66
C ARG A 221 4.81 -13.00 5.65
N ALA A 222 4.19 -12.36 4.65
CA ALA A 222 2.74 -12.34 4.52
C ALA A 222 2.17 -13.75 4.30
N ILE A 223 2.78 -14.53 3.39
CA ILE A 223 2.37 -15.90 3.10
C ILE A 223 2.51 -16.79 4.33
N ASP A 224 3.61 -16.69 5.07
CA ASP A 224 3.82 -17.47 6.29
C ASP A 224 2.77 -17.15 7.37
N ILE A 225 2.41 -15.86 7.53
CA ILE A 225 1.34 -15.45 8.42
C ILE A 225 -0.01 -16.01 7.95
N TYR A 226 -0.29 -15.97 6.64
CA TYR A 226 -1.52 -16.49 6.06
C TYR A 226 -1.66 -17.99 6.32
N LEU A 227 -0.62 -18.77 6.02
CA LEU A 227 -0.57 -20.22 6.28
C LEU A 227 -0.72 -20.54 7.78
N LYS A 228 -0.20 -19.66 8.65
CA LYS A 228 -0.34 -19.83 10.10
C LYS A 228 -1.77 -19.56 10.58
N ALA A 229 -2.46 -18.56 10.01
CA ALA A 229 -3.86 -18.25 10.32
C ALA A 229 -4.84 -19.29 9.73
N HIS A 230 -4.44 -20.00 8.68
CA HIS A 230 -5.28 -20.97 7.98
C HIS A 230 -4.67 -22.40 8.02
N PRO A 231 -4.66 -23.07 9.18
CA PRO A 231 -4.03 -24.39 9.33
C PRO A 231 -4.73 -25.51 8.56
N ASN A 232 -5.99 -25.31 8.16
CA ASN A 232 -6.82 -26.33 7.50
C ASN A 232 -6.70 -26.36 5.97
N LEU A 233 -5.79 -25.57 5.39
CA LEU A 233 -5.60 -25.50 3.93
C LEU A 233 -5.10 -26.83 3.34
N ALA A 234 -5.71 -27.22 2.22
CA ALA A 234 -5.26 -28.37 1.44
C ALA A 234 -3.85 -28.16 0.85
N GLU A 235 -3.14 -29.23 0.50
CA GLU A 235 -1.79 -29.13 -0.10
C GLU A 235 -1.82 -28.34 -1.41
N GLU A 236 -2.89 -28.46 -2.19
CA GLU A 236 -3.12 -27.72 -3.43
C GLU A 236 -3.26 -26.22 -3.17
N GLU A 237 -4.03 -25.84 -2.15
CA GLU A 237 -4.23 -24.44 -1.75
C GLU A 237 -2.92 -23.83 -1.25
N ARG A 238 -2.19 -24.54 -0.37
CA ARG A 238 -0.86 -24.11 0.08
C ARG A 238 0.10 -23.93 -1.10
N THR A 239 0.10 -24.86 -2.05
CA THR A 239 0.91 -24.77 -3.27
C THR A 239 0.54 -23.54 -4.08
N SER A 240 -0.74 -23.28 -4.25
CA SER A 240 -1.25 -22.17 -5.04
C SER A 240 -0.91 -20.81 -4.44
N VAL A 241 -0.96 -20.66 -3.11
CA VAL A 241 -0.57 -19.42 -2.40
C VAL A 241 0.94 -19.18 -2.46
N CYS A 242 1.74 -20.24 -2.37
CA CYS A 242 3.21 -20.11 -2.36
C CYS A 242 3.85 -19.99 -3.76
N LYS A 243 3.11 -20.23 -4.85
CA LYS A 243 3.65 -20.28 -6.23
C LYS A 243 4.38 -19.01 -6.68
N VAL A 244 4.06 -17.86 -6.10
CA VAL A 244 4.64 -16.55 -6.45
C VAL A 244 6.07 -16.36 -5.91
N LEU A 245 6.47 -17.16 -4.92
CA LEU A 245 7.74 -17.00 -4.22
C LEU A 245 8.90 -17.57 -5.04
N GLU A 246 9.92 -16.74 -5.26
CA GLU A 246 11.13 -17.17 -5.96
C GLU A 246 12.31 -17.32 -4.99
N TYR A 247 12.86 -18.53 -4.92
CA TYR A 247 14.02 -18.85 -4.06
C TYR A 247 15.18 -17.84 -4.21
N HIS A 248 15.48 -17.44 -5.44
CA HIS A 248 16.62 -16.56 -5.73
C HIS A 248 16.37 -15.09 -5.34
N ARG A 249 15.13 -14.71 -5.08
CA ARG A 249 14.72 -13.35 -4.65
C ARG A 249 14.55 -13.21 -3.15
N LEU A 250 14.66 -14.32 -2.41
CA LEU A 250 14.72 -14.34 -0.95
C LEU A 250 16.14 -14.05 -0.47
N SER A 251 16.24 -13.32 0.64
CA SER A 251 17.50 -13.16 1.39
C SER A 251 17.96 -14.48 2.02
N GLN A 252 19.22 -14.53 2.47
CA GLN A 252 19.76 -15.73 3.11
C GLN A 252 18.99 -16.05 4.40
N GLU A 253 18.61 -15.01 5.16
CA GLU A 253 17.81 -15.11 6.37
C GLU A 253 16.42 -15.68 6.07
N ALA A 254 15.76 -15.17 5.02
CA ALA A 254 14.46 -15.68 4.60
C ALA A 254 14.54 -17.13 4.12
N ARG A 255 15.57 -17.51 3.36
CA ARG A 255 15.80 -18.91 2.93
C ARG A 255 15.98 -19.84 4.13
N GLN A 256 16.76 -19.43 5.12
CA GLN A 256 16.93 -20.20 6.36
C GLN A 256 15.62 -20.38 7.13
N HIS A 257 14.71 -19.39 7.09
CA HIS A 257 13.39 -19.52 7.70
C HIS A 257 12.49 -20.45 6.89
N VAL A 258 12.43 -20.31 5.56
CA VAL A 258 11.71 -21.22 4.64
C VAL A 258 12.12 -22.67 4.89
N MET A 259 13.42 -22.90 5.05
CA MET A 259 13.98 -24.23 5.27
C MET A 259 13.53 -24.92 6.56
N ARG A 260 13.03 -24.16 7.54
CA ARG A 260 12.53 -24.70 8.82
C ARG A 260 11.01 -24.60 8.93
N ASN A 261 10.33 -24.17 7.88
CA ASN A 261 8.91 -23.89 7.91
C ASN A 261 8.11 -25.09 7.40
N ASP A 262 7.57 -25.86 8.34
CA ASP A 262 6.80 -27.07 8.05
C ASP A 262 5.40 -26.77 7.45
N ARG A 263 4.97 -25.50 7.42
CA ARG A 263 3.69 -25.10 6.81
C ARG A 263 3.75 -25.03 5.29
N LEU A 264 4.95 -24.96 4.71
CA LEU A 264 5.11 -24.83 3.26
C LEU A 264 4.84 -26.16 2.54
N PRO A 265 4.42 -26.11 1.26
CA PRO A 265 4.24 -27.31 0.45
C PRO A 265 5.51 -28.15 0.35
N SER A 266 5.36 -29.45 0.52
CA SER A 266 6.47 -30.43 0.52
C SER A 266 7.36 -30.36 -0.73
N LYS A 267 6.74 -30.20 -1.91
CA LYS A 267 7.42 -30.04 -3.20
C LYS A 267 8.30 -28.79 -3.24
N MET A 268 7.81 -27.69 -2.69
CA MET A 268 8.50 -26.41 -2.69
C MET A 268 9.70 -26.44 -1.75
N THR A 269 9.52 -26.97 -0.54
CA THR A 269 10.62 -27.17 0.43
C THR A 269 11.73 -28.02 -0.17
N THR A 270 11.37 -29.13 -0.84
CA THR A 270 12.34 -30.01 -1.53
C THR A 270 13.11 -29.27 -2.63
N GLN A 271 12.41 -28.47 -3.44
CA GLN A 271 13.05 -27.66 -4.49
C GLN A 271 14.03 -26.64 -3.90
N PHE A 272 13.66 -26.00 -2.80
CA PHE A 272 14.49 -24.97 -2.15
C PHE A 272 15.74 -25.60 -1.50
N ILE A 273 15.62 -26.77 -0.87
CA ILE A 273 16.75 -27.57 -0.37
C ILE A 273 17.76 -27.82 -1.49
N LEU A 274 17.27 -28.34 -2.62
CA LEU A 274 18.14 -28.72 -3.74
C LEU A 274 18.86 -27.50 -4.34
N LEU A 275 18.17 -26.36 -4.43
CA LEU A 275 18.78 -25.10 -4.88
C LEU A 275 19.87 -24.60 -3.93
N GLU A 276 19.67 -24.72 -2.61
CA GLU A 276 20.69 -24.37 -1.60
C GLU A 276 21.93 -25.27 -1.73
N GLN A 277 21.74 -26.59 -1.88
CA GLN A 277 22.84 -27.54 -2.06
C GLN A 277 23.70 -27.21 -3.28
N VAL A 278 23.06 -26.86 -4.41
CA VAL A 278 23.76 -26.45 -5.63
C VAL A 278 24.55 -25.16 -5.41
N ASN A 279 23.97 -24.18 -4.72
CA ASN A 279 24.64 -22.90 -4.43
C ASN A 279 25.87 -23.06 -3.52
N MET A 280 25.75 -23.88 -2.47
CA MET A 280 26.87 -24.22 -1.59
C MET A 280 27.99 -24.92 -2.36
N THR A 281 27.65 -25.89 -3.21
CA THR A 281 28.63 -26.61 -4.06
C THR A 281 29.36 -25.64 -5.00
N ARG A 282 28.64 -24.70 -5.63
CA ARG A 282 29.26 -23.68 -6.51
C ARG A 282 30.22 -22.78 -5.75
N SER A 283 29.85 -22.32 -4.56
CA SER A 283 30.71 -21.49 -3.70
C SER A 283 31.98 -22.25 -3.27
N MET A 284 31.89 -23.55 -3.00
CA MET A 284 33.05 -24.37 -2.67
C MET A 284 33.98 -24.55 -3.87
N THR A 285 33.42 -24.76 -5.06
CA THR A 285 34.22 -24.91 -6.30
C THR A 285 34.85 -23.60 -6.78
N SER A 286 34.24 -22.43 -6.52
CA SER A 286 34.82 -21.13 -6.88
C SER A 286 35.99 -20.74 -5.96
N THR A 287 35.97 -21.18 -4.70
CA THR A 287 37.06 -20.95 -3.75
C THR A 287 38.23 -21.94 -3.94
N GLY A 288 37.99 -23.06 -4.63
CA GLY A 288 38.97 -24.13 -4.84
C GLY A 288 39.68 -24.16 -6.20
N SER A 289 39.42 -23.24 -7.13
CA SER A 289 40.00 -23.34 -8.49
C SER A 289 41.37 -22.67 -8.64
N ASN A 290 42.41 -23.29 -8.07
CA ASN A 290 43.81 -23.08 -8.47
C ASN A 290 44.54 -24.39 -8.81
N TYR A 291 43.81 -25.48 -9.07
CA TYR A 291 44.40 -26.72 -9.56
C TYR A 291 43.81 -27.13 -10.91
N ARG A 292 44.73 -27.26 -11.87
CA ARG A 292 44.58 -27.71 -13.26
C ARG A 292 43.45 -28.73 -13.42
N ARG A 293 42.47 -28.42 -14.25
CA ARG A 293 41.50 -29.40 -14.75
C ARG A 293 41.81 -29.72 -16.21
N THR A 294 42.25 -30.95 -16.44
CA THR A 294 42.35 -31.57 -17.76
C THR A 294 40.97 -31.69 -18.40
N LYS A 295 40.98 -31.57 -19.73
CA LYS A 295 39.84 -31.52 -20.65
C LYS A 295 38.84 -32.67 -20.45
N THR A 296 37.56 -32.33 -20.30
CA THR A 296 36.46 -33.00 -21.00
C THR A 296 35.32 -31.98 -21.12
N GLN A 297 35.10 -31.48 -22.33
CA GLN A 297 34.06 -30.52 -22.66
C GLN A 297 32.73 -31.27 -22.85
N ALA A 298 31.75 -30.98 -22.00
CA ALA A 298 30.34 -31.13 -22.35
C ALA A 298 29.82 -29.73 -22.67
N ILE A 299 29.51 -29.51 -23.94
CA ILE A 299 29.01 -28.25 -24.49
C ILE A 299 27.55 -28.09 -24.05
N ILE A 300 27.27 -27.19 -23.11
CA ILE A 300 25.94 -26.58 -22.95
C ILE A 300 26.12 -25.06 -22.90
N ARG A 301 25.47 -24.41 -23.86
CA ARG A 301 25.56 -22.98 -24.22
C ARG A 301 25.37 -22.06 -23.00
N VAL A 302 26.40 -21.26 -22.70
CA VAL A 302 26.33 -20.10 -21.81
C VAL A 302 26.67 -18.86 -22.62
N SER A 303 25.63 -18.11 -23.01
CA SER A 303 25.75 -16.74 -23.50
C SER A 303 24.61 -15.91 -22.92
N LYS A 304 24.61 -15.73 -21.59
CA LYS A 304 23.77 -14.71 -20.89
C LYS A 304 24.20 -14.38 -19.46
N SER A 305 25.18 -15.08 -18.86
CA SER A 305 25.56 -14.91 -17.45
C SER A 305 26.68 -13.88 -17.19
N LEU A 306 27.55 -13.60 -18.17
CA LEU A 306 28.69 -12.70 -17.96
C LEU A 306 28.29 -11.21 -17.89
N GLU A 307 27.25 -10.79 -18.62
CA GLU A 307 26.79 -9.39 -18.55
C GLU A 307 26.04 -9.06 -17.26
N LYS A 308 25.35 -10.04 -16.67
CA LYS A 308 24.54 -9.85 -15.45
C LYS A 308 25.40 -9.68 -14.20
N GLY A 309 26.54 -10.38 -14.12
CA GLY A 309 27.50 -10.20 -13.03
C GLY A 309 28.18 -8.83 -13.01
N ARG A 310 28.44 -8.25 -14.18
CA ARG A 310 29.05 -6.90 -14.30
C ARG A 310 28.07 -5.80 -13.92
N LYS A 311 26.79 -5.92 -14.30
CA LYS A 311 25.72 -5.00 -13.89
C LYS A 311 25.48 -5.03 -12.38
N ASN A 312 25.39 -6.21 -11.77
CA ASN A 312 25.20 -6.35 -10.32
C ASN A 312 26.38 -5.77 -9.50
N SER A 313 27.63 -5.88 -9.98
CA SER A 313 28.79 -5.29 -9.31
C SER A 313 28.79 -3.76 -9.34
N GLN A 314 28.34 -3.17 -10.45
CA GLN A 314 28.25 -1.72 -10.63
C GLN A 314 27.09 -1.13 -9.82
N GLU A 315 26.00 -1.88 -9.67
CA GLU A 315 24.81 -1.52 -8.89
C GLU A 315 25.06 -1.58 -7.37
N ILE A 316 25.77 -2.60 -6.88
CA ILE A 316 26.23 -2.68 -5.49
C ILE A 316 27.19 -1.51 -5.16
N LYS A 317 28.02 -1.06 -6.12
CA LYS A 317 28.86 0.13 -5.95
C LYS A 317 28.04 1.42 -5.88
N MET A 318 26.98 1.55 -6.68
CA MET A 318 26.09 2.73 -6.63
C MET A 318 25.29 2.79 -5.33
N MET A 319 24.71 1.67 -4.87
CA MET A 319 23.98 1.61 -3.60
C MET A 319 24.88 1.93 -2.40
N ARG A 320 26.13 1.46 -2.38
CA ARG A 320 27.09 1.88 -1.33
C ARG A 320 27.34 3.37 -1.32
N LYS A 321 27.51 3.97 -2.51
CA LYS A 321 27.74 5.41 -2.64
C LYS A 321 26.53 6.23 -2.17
N GLU A 322 25.31 5.78 -2.43
CA GLU A 322 24.09 6.43 -1.92
C GLU A 322 23.96 6.29 -0.39
N VAL A 323 24.26 5.12 0.16
CA VAL A 323 24.26 4.91 1.62
C VAL A 323 25.28 5.81 2.31
N ASP A 324 26.49 5.94 1.74
CA ASP A 324 27.51 6.84 2.28
C ASP A 324 27.07 8.31 2.19
N THR A 325 26.39 8.69 1.10
CA THR A 325 25.86 10.06 0.93
C THR A 325 24.74 10.35 1.93
N MET A 326 23.81 9.40 2.14
CA MET A 326 22.77 9.52 3.16
C MET A 326 23.35 9.62 4.56
N LYS A 327 24.45 8.91 4.84
CA LYS A 327 25.14 8.96 6.13
C LYS A 327 25.75 10.34 6.40
N VAL A 328 26.31 10.99 5.38
CA VAL A 328 26.79 12.37 5.46
C VAL A 328 25.63 13.34 5.73
N GLN A 329 24.54 13.25 4.97
CA GLN A 329 23.37 14.10 5.15
C GLN A 329 22.72 13.94 6.54
N LEU A 330 22.67 12.71 7.04
CA LEU A 330 22.17 12.43 8.40
C LEU A 330 23.05 13.10 9.47
N ASN A 331 24.37 13.05 9.30
CA ASN A 331 25.31 13.71 10.20
C ASN A 331 25.18 15.23 10.14
N GLU A 332 24.98 15.82 8.96
CA GLU A 332 24.74 17.26 8.81
C GLU A 332 23.44 17.71 9.49
N LEU A 333 22.36 16.93 9.33
CA LEU A 333 21.09 17.16 10.04
C LEU A 333 21.27 17.05 11.56
N HIS A 334 22.07 16.10 12.03
CA HIS A 334 22.37 15.94 13.45
C HIS A 334 23.15 17.14 14.00
N VAL A 335 24.11 17.67 13.24
CA VAL A 335 24.85 18.89 13.59
C VAL A 335 23.93 20.12 13.57
N CYS A 336 23.03 20.23 12.59
CA CYS A 336 22.05 21.31 12.51
C CYS A 336 21.10 21.30 13.73
N LYS A 337 20.59 20.12 14.10
CA LYS A 337 19.77 19.93 15.30
C LYS A 337 20.50 20.40 16.57
N LEU A 338 21.78 20.05 16.74
CA LEU A 338 22.58 20.47 17.90
C LEU A 338 22.82 21.99 17.93
N LYS A 339 23.01 22.63 16.76
CA LYS A 339 23.13 24.09 16.67
C LYS A 339 21.82 24.79 17.05
N LEU A 340 20.69 24.30 16.55
CA LEU A 340 19.36 24.83 16.89
C LEU A 340 19.06 24.66 18.38
N GLN A 341 19.40 23.52 18.98
CA GLN A 341 19.25 23.31 20.42
C GLN A 341 20.11 24.28 21.25
N LYS A 342 21.34 24.58 20.82
CA LYS A 342 22.21 25.58 21.46
C LYS A 342 21.68 27.01 21.30
N GLN A 343 21.09 27.35 20.16
CA GLN A 343 20.45 28.66 19.96
C GLN A 343 19.20 28.80 20.82
N LEU A 344 18.39 27.75 20.95
CA LEU A 344 17.21 27.74 21.81
C LEU A 344 17.57 27.94 23.28
N LEU A 345 18.67 27.34 23.75
CA LEU A 345 19.22 27.56 25.08
C LEU A 345 19.74 28.98 25.32
N ARG A 346 20.22 29.67 24.27
CA ARG A 346 20.68 31.08 24.35
C ARG A 346 19.56 32.11 24.29
N CYS A 347 18.35 31.72 23.90
CA CYS A 347 17.17 32.60 23.91
C CYS A 347 16.36 32.50 25.22
N ILE A 348 16.80 31.67 26.17
CA ILE A 348 16.14 31.40 27.46
C ILE A 348 16.94 32.04 28.63
N HIS A 349 18.03 32.74 28.32
CA HIS A 349 18.76 33.66 29.20
C HIS A 349 18.87 35.01 28.50
#